data_AF-A0A922N042-F1
#
_entry.id   AF-A0A922N042-F1
#
_cell.length_a   1.000
_cell.length_b   1.000
_cell.length_c   1.000
_cell.angle_alpha   90.00
_cell.angle_beta   90.00
_cell.angle_gamma   90.00
#
_symmetry.space_group_name_H-M   'P 1'
#
loop_
_entity.id
_entity.type
_entity.pdbx_description
1 polymer ?
#
loop_
_entity_poly.entity_id
_entity_poly.type
_entity_poly.pdbx_seq_one_letter_code
_entity_poly.pdbx_strand_id
1 'polypeptide(L)'
;MAGMSAANAAPITATDSLSQALKANIIPNQEYLLQGSVLDSAVEVLLHRLRGLCDNVDAGPETFDDQEVCFSLRDPNQQAAPLMLRVRKALDYRDMPFQLRYIGQPDLGDKNRPTVVRSSLDIACSGMLIDFLNELGCRIEFEYSVKGKMFLLFYLY
;
A
#
# COMPACT_ATOMS: atom_id res chain seq x y z
N MET A 1 2.18 -36.66 41.16
CA MET A 1 0.99 -35.78 41.17
C MET A 1 1.24 -34.69 40.14
N ALA A 2 0.39 -34.66 39.10
CA ALA A 2 0.24 -33.65 38.03
C ALA A 2 1.50 -33.12 37.30
N GLY A 3 1.80 -33.70 36.15
CA GLY A 3 2.57 -33.04 35.08
C GLY A 3 1.66 -32.09 34.30
N MET A 4 2.04 -30.82 34.23
CA MET A 4 1.41 -29.84 33.33
C MET A 4 2.21 -29.85 32.02
N SER A 5 1.67 -30.55 31.02
CA SER A 5 2.09 -30.43 29.62
C SER A 5 1.63 -29.07 29.13
N ALA A 6 2.57 -28.16 28.87
CA ALA A 6 2.30 -26.97 28.08
C ALA A 6 1.95 -27.44 26.66
N ALA A 7 0.71 -27.22 26.24
CA ALA A 7 0.28 -27.50 24.88
C ALA A 7 1.10 -26.61 23.94
N ASN A 8 2.06 -27.22 23.22
CA ASN A 8 2.71 -26.63 22.06
C ASN A 8 1.61 -26.37 21.02
N ALA A 9 1.10 -25.14 20.96
CA ALA A 9 0.32 -24.68 19.82
C ALA A 9 1.25 -24.75 18.60
N ALA A 10 0.92 -25.62 17.65
CA ALA A 10 1.64 -25.69 16.38
C ALA A 10 1.65 -24.29 15.74
N PRO A 11 2.78 -23.86 15.14
CA PRO A 11 2.85 -22.57 14.49
C PRO A 11 1.79 -22.53 13.39
N ILE A 12 0.91 -21.53 13.43
CA ILE A 12 -0.12 -21.32 12.42
C ILE A 12 0.61 -21.13 11.09
N THR A 13 0.45 -22.07 10.17
CA THR A 13 1.11 -22.00 8.87
C THR A 13 0.53 -20.82 8.08
N ALA A 14 1.33 -20.12 7.28
CA ALA A 14 0.84 -19.00 6.46
C ALA A 14 -0.38 -19.37 5.58
N THR A 15 -0.49 -20.66 5.22
CA THR A 15 -1.62 -21.26 4.50
C THR A 15 -2.90 -21.30 5.33
N ASP A 16 -2.80 -21.53 6.64
CA ASP A 16 -3.95 -21.59 7.56
C ASP A 16 -4.48 -20.17 7.85
N SER A 17 -3.58 -19.20 8.01
CA SER A 17 -3.92 -17.78 8.13
C SER A 17 -4.60 -17.24 6.86
N LEU A 18 -4.09 -17.61 5.67
CA LEU A 18 -4.70 -17.29 4.38
C LEU A 18 -6.11 -17.90 4.27
N SER A 19 -6.28 -19.15 4.69
CA SER A 19 -7.56 -19.87 4.64
C SER A 19 -8.61 -19.26 5.60
N GLN A 20 -8.20 -18.74 6.75
CA GLN A 20 -9.08 -18.01 7.68
C GLN A 20 -9.43 -16.61 7.16
N ALA A 21 -8.50 -15.90 6.53
CA ALA A 21 -8.75 -14.58 5.93
C ALA A 21 -9.74 -14.68 4.75
N LEU A 22 -9.59 -15.71 3.90
CA LEU A 22 -10.55 -16.02 2.82
C LEU A 22 -11.97 -16.29 3.35
N LYS A 23 -12.10 -16.96 4.51
CA LYS A 23 -13.40 -17.17 5.17
C LYS A 23 -14.01 -15.90 5.76
N ALA A 24 -13.18 -14.89 6.05
CA ALA A 24 -13.60 -13.59 6.57
C ALA A 24 -13.85 -12.54 5.47
N ASN A 25 -13.82 -12.91 4.18
CA ASN A 25 -13.82 -11.99 3.03
C ASN A 25 -12.66 -10.96 3.06
N ILE A 26 -11.64 -11.16 3.87
CA ILE A 26 -10.42 -10.37 3.86
C ILE A 26 -9.47 -11.09 2.93
N ILE A 27 -9.43 -10.65 1.68
CA ILE A 27 -8.47 -11.17 0.71
C ILE A 27 -7.14 -10.45 0.99
N PRO A 28 -6.07 -11.17 1.38
CA PRO A 28 -4.79 -10.54 1.64
C PRO A 28 -4.23 -9.89 0.37
N ASN A 29 -3.39 -8.88 0.57
CA ASN A 29 -2.77 -8.10 -0.52
C ASN A 29 -3.80 -7.40 -1.41
N GLN A 30 -4.91 -6.95 -0.83
CA GLN A 30 -5.87 -6.06 -1.47
C GLN A 30 -5.97 -4.74 -0.72
N GLU A 31 -6.17 -3.67 -1.47
CA GLU A 31 -6.52 -2.37 -0.92
C GLU A 31 -7.91 -1.94 -1.41
N TYR A 32 -8.65 -1.29 -0.51
CA TYR A 32 -9.97 -0.70 -0.74
C TYR A 32 -9.79 0.80 -0.78
N LEU A 33 -10.16 1.44 -1.88
CA LEU A 33 -9.92 2.86 -2.08
C LEU A 33 -11.19 3.64 -2.44
N LEU A 34 -11.25 4.83 -1.85
CA LEU A 34 -12.18 5.90 -2.19
C LEU A 34 -11.34 7.10 -2.62
N GLN A 35 -11.70 7.70 -3.76
CA GLN A 35 -10.98 8.83 -4.31
C GLN A 35 -11.92 10.01 -4.50
N GLY A 36 -11.45 11.19 -4.12
CA GLY A 36 -12.13 12.47 -4.35
C GLY A 36 -11.10 13.56 -4.57
N SER A 37 -11.59 14.75 -4.90
CA SER A 37 -10.78 15.96 -5.04
C SER A 37 -11.38 17.09 -4.21
N VAL A 38 -10.54 18.05 -3.87
CA VAL A 38 -10.91 19.25 -3.12
C VAL A 38 -10.32 20.46 -3.84
N LEU A 39 -11.07 21.56 -3.89
CA LEU A 39 -10.58 22.82 -4.41
C LEU A 39 -9.60 23.45 -3.42
N ASP A 40 -8.58 24.15 -3.91
CA ASP A 40 -7.58 24.82 -3.08
C ASP A 40 -8.21 25.74 -2.04
N SER A 41 -9.28 26.46 -2.41
CA SER A 41 -10.03 27.34 -1.52
C SER A 41 -10.71 26.64 -0.34
N ALA A 42 -10.94 25.34 -0.43
CA ALA A 42 -11.61 24.53 0.59
C ALA A 42 -10.63 23.64 1.38
N VAL A 43 -9.34 23.60 1.01
CA VAL A 43 -8.33 22.73 1.64
C VAL A 43 -8.19 23.02 3.13
N GLU A 44 -8.09 24.29 3.52
CA GLU A 44 -7.93 24.65 4.94
C GLU A 44 -9.13 24.23 5.79
N VAL A 45 -10.34 24.43 5.26
CA VAL A 45 -11.59 24.02 5.91
C VAL A 45 -11.63 22.50 6.05
N LEU A 46 -11.25 21.75 5.02
CA LEU A 46 -11.19 20.29 5.07
C LEU A 46 -10.17 19.81 6.12
N LEU A 47 -8.96 20.37 6.12
CA LEU A 47 -7.92 20.02 7.09
C LEU A 47 -8.35 20.31 8.53
N HIS A 48 -9.03 21.43 8.77
CA HIS A 48 -9.58 21.75 10.08
C HIS A 48 -10.62 20.71 10.53
N ARG A 49 -11.52 20.28 9.63
CA ARG A 49 -12.52 19.24 9.92
C ARG A 49 -11.89 17.88 10.17
N LEU A 50 -10.93 17.45 9.35
CA LEU A 50 -10.23 16.17 9.52
C LEU A 50 -9.49 16.10 10.85
N ARG A 51 -8.89 17.20 11.31
CA ARG A 51 -8.27 17.25 12.65
C ARG A 51 -9.26 17.00 13.79
N GLY A 52 -10.52 17.41 13.64
CA GLY A 52 -11.55 17.15 14.65
C GLY A 52 -12.15 15.74 14.58
N LEU A 53 -11.95 15.02 13.47
CA LEU A 53 -12.51 13.69 13.22
C LEU A 53 -11.48 12.56 13.39
N CYS A 54 -10.20 12.85 13.19
CA CYS A 54 -9.11 11.88 13.24
C CYS A 54 -8.35 11.99 14.56
N ASP A 55 -7.80 10.88 15.06
CA ASP A 55 -7.19 10.81 16.40
C ASP A 55 -5.83 11.52 16.51
N ASN A 56 -5.32 12.09 15.41
CA ASN A 56 -4.07 12.85 15.37
C ASN A 56 -4.18 14.24 16.04
N VAL A 57 -5.07 14.40 17.03
CA VAL A 57 -5.41 15.69 17.65
C VAL A 57 -4.20 16.32 18.33
N ASP A 58 -3.37 15.54 19.02
CA ASP A 58 -2.24 16.05 19.80
C ASP A 58 -0.91 16.09 19.03
N ALA A 59 -0.70 15.19 18.06
CA ALA A 59 0.54 15.13 17.26
C ALA A 59 0.50 16.00 15.99
N GLY A 60 -0.69 16.43 15.56
CA GLY A 60 -0.90 17.07 14.27
C GLY A 60 -0.90 16.08 13.09
N PRO A 61 -1.26 16.53 11.88
CA PRO A 61 -1.27 15.66 10.70
C PRO A 61 0.15 15.21 10.34
N GLU A 62 0.37 13.90 10.23
CA GLU A 62 1.62 13.34 9.75
C GLU A 62 1.81 13.75 8.29
N THR A 63 2.90 14.44 7.97
CA THR A 63 3.20 14.80 6.58
C THR A 63 4.03 13.72 5.92
N PHE A 64 3.88 13.57 4.61
CA PHE A 64 4.78 12.75 3.81
C PHE A 64 5.25 13.53 2.57
N ASP A 65 6.49 13.26 2.16
CA ASP A 65 7.10 13.75 0.93
C ASP A 65 7.81 12.58 0.24
N ASP A 66 7.19 12.02 -0.79
CA ASP A 66 7.66 10.82 -1.48
C ASP A 66 8.06 11.13 -2.92
N GLN A 67 9.15 10.51 -3.37
CA GLN A 67 9.50 10.39 -4.78
C GLN A 67 9.13 8.99 -5.26
N GLU A 68 8.35 8.90 -6.34
CA GLU A 68 7.96 7.64 -6.96
C GLU A 68 8.49 7.54 -8.39
N VAL A 69 9.18 6.44 -8.67
CA VAL A 69 9.64 6.05 -10.01
C VAL A 69 8.81 4.86 -10.48
N CYS A 70 8.15 4.99 -11.63
CA CYS A 70 7.32 3.94 -12.21
C CYS A 70 8.10 3.20 -13.30
N PHE A 71 8.12 1.87 -13.18
CA PHE A 71 8.76 0.95 -14.10
C PHE A 71 7.72 0.11 -14.84
N SER A 72 8.03 -0.26 -16.09
CA SER A 72 7.30 -1.27 -16.85
C SER A 72 8.23 -2.41 -17.26
N LEU A 73 7.72 -3.64 -17.20
CA LEU A 73 8.36 -4.82 -17.77
C LEU A 73 7.42 -5.39 -18.84
N ARG A 74 7.93 -5.49 -20.07
CA ARG A 74 7.21 -6.02 -21.22
C ARG A 74 7.84 -7.33 -21.63
N ASP A 75 7.03 -8.38 -21.71
CA ASP A 75 7.46 -9.62 -22.37
C ASP A 75 7.32 -9.41 -23.88
N PRO A 76 8.43 -9.44 -24.66
CA PRO A 76 8.37 -9.27 -26.11
C PRO A 76 7.59 -10.37 -26.82
N ASN A 77 7.38 -11.53 -26.19
CA ASN A 77 6.70 -12.68 -26.76
C ASN A 77 5.21 -12.77 -26.38
N GLN A 78 4.73 -11.97 -25.43
CA GLN A 78 3.31 -11.93 -25.04
C GLN A 78 2.67 -10.58 -25.39
N GLN A 79 1.49 -10.63 -26.00
CA GLN A 79 0.64 -9.46 -26.22
C GLN A 79 -0.10 -9.00 -24.94
N ALA A 80 0.33 -9.46 -23.76
CA ALA A 80 -0.28 -9.11 -22.49
C ALA A 80 0.06 -7.66 -22.09
N ALA A 81 -0.75 -7.10 -21.19
CA ALA A 81 -0.47 -5.79 -20.61
C ALA A 81 0.89 -5.82 -19.87
N PRO A 82 1.69 -4.74 -19.96
CA PRO A 82 2.97 -4.67 -19.25
C PRO A 82 2.79 -4.80 -17.75
N LEU A 83 3.73 -5.49 -17.09
CA LEU A 83 3.83 -5.48 -15.63
C LEU A 83 4.30 -4.10 -15.19
N MET A 84 3.54 -3.44 -14.33
CA MET A 84 3.88 -2.13 -13.78
C MET A 84 4.36 -2.26 -12.34
N LEU A 85 5.52 -1.69 -12.05
CA LEU A 85 6.13 -1.65 -10.72
C LEU A 85 6.39 -0.20 -10.32
N ARG A 86 6.33 0.11 -9.03
CA ARG A 86 6.62 1.45 -8.51
C ARG A 86 7.66 1.36 -7.42
N VAL A 87 8.66 2.22 -7.49
CA VAL A 87 9.67 2.38 -6.43
C VAL A 87 9.41 3.69 -5.73
N ARG A 88 9.09 3.64 -4.44
CA ARG A 88 8.89 4.81 -3.59
C ARG A 88 10.10 5.04 -2.70
N LYS A 89 10.51 6.30 -2.58
CA LYS A 89 11.52 6.78 -1.64
C LYS A 89 10.99 7.99 -0.86
N ALA A 90 10.95 7.87 0.46
CA ALA A 90 10.67 8.98 1.36
C ALA A 90 11.81 10.01 1.31
N LEU A 91 11.49 11.25 0.97
CA LEU A 91 12.43 12.38 0.87
C LEU A 91 12.63 13.10 2.21
N ASP A 92 11.59 13.10 3.04
CA ASP A 92 11.57 13.59 4.42
C ASP A 92 12.30 12.66 5.40
N TYR A 93 12.24 11.35 5.17
CA TYR A 93 12.94 10.33 5.98
C TYR A 93 13.95 9.53 5.14
N ARG A 94 15.12 10.12 4.91
CA ARG A 94 16.14 9.54 4.02
C ARG A 94 16.70 8.19 4.48
N ASP A 95 16.63 7.89 5.77
CA ASP A 95 17.08 6.61 6.33
C ASP A 95 16.07 5.46 6.07
N MET A 96 14.84 5.78 5.65
CA MET A 96 13.84 4.77 5.33
C MET A 96 14.23 3.97 4.09
N PRO A 97 14.01 2.64 4.07
CA PRO A 97 14.30 1.81 2.91
C PRO A 97 13.45 2.23 1.71
N PHE A 98 13.92 1.87 0.51
CA PHE A 98 13.08 1.96 -0.69
C PHE A 98 11.89 1.01 -0.55
N GLN A 99 10.75 1.37 -1.12
CA GLN A 99 9.59 0.50 -1.16
C GLN A 99 9.31 0.11 -2.60
N LEU A 100 9.31 -1.19 -2.89
CA LEU A 100 8.83 -1.73 -4.15
C LEU A 100 7.34 -2.04 -3.99
N ARG A 101 6.53 -1.44 -4.87
CA ARG A 101 5.07 -1.58 -4.88
C ARG A 101 4.60 -2.14 -6.21
N TYR A 102 3.75 -3.17 -6.14
CA TYR A 102 2.93 -3.61 -7.26
C TYR A 102 1.47 -3.25 -7.00
N ILE A 103 0.82 -2.67 -8.02
CA ILE A 103 -0.62 -2.34 -7.98
C ILE A 103 -1.30 -3.04 -9.15
N GLY A 104 -2.25 -3.92 -8.83
CA GLY A 104 -3.06 -4.63 -9.81
C GLY A 104 -4.09 -3.73 -10.48
N GLN A 105 -4.67 -4.25 -11.56
CA GLN A 105 -5.84 -3.61 -12.18
C GLN A 105 -7.03 -3.65 -11.22
N PRO A 106 -7.87 -2.61 -11.19
CA PRO A 106 -9.06 -2.59 -10.35
C PRO A 106 -10.08 -3.64 -10.80
N ASP A 107 -10.70 -4.30 -9.83
CA ASP A 107 -11.78 -5.27 -10.05
C ASP A 107 -13.07 -4.54 -10.45
N LEU A 108 -13.18 -4.17 -11.73
CA LEU A 108 -14.29 -3.38 -12.29
C LEU A 108 -15.62 -4.17 -12.47
N GLY A 109 -15.65 -5.46 -12.11
CA GLY A 109 -16.74 -6.37 -12.46
C GLY A 109 -17.97 -6.34 -11.54
N ASP A 110 -17.85 -5.83 -10.32
CA ASP A 110 -18.90 -5.93 -9.30
C ASP A 110 -19.62 -4.60 -9.08
N LYS A 111 -20.77 -4.43 -9.75
CA LYS A 111 -21.61 -3.21 -9.64
C LYS A 111 -22.19 -2.98 -8.24
N ASN A 112 -22.20 -3.99 -7.38
CA ASN A 112 -22.70 -3.87 -6.01
C ASN A 112 -21.62 -3.39 -5.03
N ARG A 113 -20.38 -3.23 -5.49
CA ARG A 113 -19.26 -2.84 -4.64
C ARG A 113 -19.15 -1.30 -4.57
N PRO A 114 -19.28 -0.69 -3.37
CA PRO A 114 -19.30 0.78 -3.23
C PRO A 114 -17.90 1.43 -3.32
N THR A 115 -16.84 0.63 -3.33
CA THR A 115 -15.44 1.07 -3.33
C THR A 115 -14.65 0.34 -4.40
N VAL A 116 -13.61 0.98 -4.92
CA VAL A 116 -12.65 0.31 -5.82
C VAL A 116 -11.78 -0.64 -5.00
N VAL A 117 -11.58 -1.85 -5.52
CA VAL A 117 -10.71 -2.87 -4.92
C VAL A 117 -9.67 -3.29 -5.94
N ARG A 118 -8.42 -3.39 -5.50
CA ARG A 118 -7.31 -3.84 -6.34
C ARG A 118 -6.24 -4.56 -5.51
N SER A 119 -5.48 -5.42 -6.17
CA SER A 119 -4.32 -6.04 -5.55
C SER A 119 -3.24 -5.00 -5.26
N SER A 120 -2.62 -5.08 -4.10
CA SER A 120 -1.56 -4.18 -3.64
C SER A 120 -0.53 -4.98 -2.85
N LEU A 121 0.72 -4.90 -3.28
CA LEU A 121 1.86 -5.61 -2.67
C LEU A 121 2.98 -4.60 -2.44
N ASP A 122 3.45 -4.53 -1.19
CA ASP A 122 4.50 -3.60 -0.76
C ASP A 122 5.62 -4.34 -0.06
N ILE A 123 6.85 -4.06 -0.46
CA ILE A 123 8.05 -4.71 0.10
C ILE A 123 9.16 -3.67 0.30
N ALA A 124 9.70 -3.62 1.51
CA ALA A 124 10.88 -2.84 1.84
C ALA A 124 12.13 -3.45 1.18
N CYS A 125 12.91 -2.60 0.52
CA CYS A 125 14.04 -2.98 -0.31
C CYS A 125 15.28 -2.14 0.02
N SER A 126 16.46 -2.69 -0.30
CA SER A 126 17.73 -1.99 -0.16
C SER A 126 17.92 -0.91 -1.24
N GLY A 127 19.00 -0.14 -1.13
CA GLY A 127 19.30 0.96 -2.06
C GLY A 127 19.63 0.55 -3.49
N MET A 128 19.92 -0.73 -3.76
CA MET A 128 20.28 -1.23 -5.09
C MET A 128 19.05 -1.62 -5.95
N LEU A 129 17.84 -1.32 -5.47
CA LEU A 129 16.60 -1.75 -6.12
C LEU A 129 16.46 -1.25 -7.56
N ILE A 130 16.84 0.00 -7.83
CA ILE A 130 16.71 0.59 -9.17
C ILE A 130 17.63 -0.13 -10.17
N ASP A 131 18.90 -0.36 -9.80
CA ASP A 131 19.86 -1.06 -10.64
C ASP A 131 19.40 -2.49 -10.91
N PHE A 132 18.92 -3.19 -9.88
CA PHE A 132 18.34 -4.52 -10.01
C PHE A 132 17.16 -4.56 -10.99
N LEU A 133 16.24 -3.59 -10.92
CA LEU A 133 15.10 -3.53 -11.86
C LEU A 133 15.55 -3.25 -13.30
N ASN A 134 16.55 -2.39 -13.48
CA ASN A 134 17.13 -2.12 -14.80
C ASN A 134 17.80 -3.39 -15.37
N GLU A 135 18.55 -4.14 -14.55
CA GLU A 135 19.17 -5.42 -14.95
C GLU A 135 18.13 -6.49 -15.31
N LEU A 136 16.97 -6.49 -14.64
CA LEU A 136 15.82 -7.34 -15.01
C LEU A 136 15.16 -6.94 -16.34
N GLY A 137 15.57 -5.83 -16.95
CA GLY A 137 15.00 -5.31 -18.19
C GLY A 137 13.76 -4.44 -17.98
N CYS A 138 13.47 -4.02 -16.75
CA CYS A 138 12.44 -3.02 -16.51
C CYS A 138 12.87 -1.68 -17.09
N ARG A 139 11.92 -0.90 -17.59
CA ARG A 139 12.16 0.45 -18.12
C ARG A 139 11.40 1.47 -17.29
N ILE A 140 12.02 2.60 -17.02
CA ILE A 140 11.35 3.73 -16.38
C ILE A 140 10.36 4.32 -17.39
N GLU A 141 9.11 4.47 -16.97
CA GLU A 141 8.05 5.11 -17.75
C GLU A 141 7.94 6.60 -17.37
N PHE A 142 7.87 6.88 -16.07
CA PHE A 142 7.82 8.24 -15.54
C PHE A 142 8.21 8.28 -14.06
N GLU A 143 8.49 9.49 -13.58
CA GLU A 143 8.82 9.79 -12.20
C GLU A 143 8.00 10.99 -11.75
N TYR A 144 7.57 10.98 -10.48
CA TYR A 144 6.82 12.08 -9.89
C TYR A 144 7.07 12.19 -8.39
N SER A 145 6.77 13.37 -7.83
CA SER A 145 6.81 13.62 -6.39
C SER A 145 5.40 13.81 -5.85
N VAL A 146 5.12 13.24 -4.68
CA VAL A 146 3.84 13.37 -3.99
C VAL A 146 4.08 13.89 -2.59
N LYS A 147 3.35 14.93 -2.22
CA LYS A 147 3.39 15.50 -0.88
C LYS A 147 1.98 15.58 -0.32
N GLY A 148 1.84 15.32 0.97
CA GLY A 148 0.52 15.33 1.57
C GLY A 148 0.53 15.23 3.08
N LYS A 149 -0.67 15.02 3.62
CA LYS A 149 -0.95 14.82 5.04
C LYS A 149 -1.71 13.51 5.20
N MET A 150 -1.23 12.66 6.07
CA MET A 150 -1.85 11.42 6.49
C MET A 150 -2.65 11.66 7.77
N PHE A 151 -3.86 11.11 7.78
CA PHE A 151 -4.76 11.15 8.92
C PHE A 151 -5.11 9.72 9.28
N LEU A 152 -4.90 9.35 10.54
CA LEU A 152 -5.26 8.04 11.06
C LEU A 152 -6.63 8.13 11.74
N LEU A 153 -7.49 7.18 11.42
CA LEU A 153 -8.76 6.94 12.10
C LEU A 153 -8.60 5.64 12.89
N PHE A 154 -8.52 5.70 14.21
CA PHE A 154 -8.68 4.50 15.02
C PHE A 154 -10.17 4.20 15.15
N TYR A 155 -10.65 3.21 14.42
CA TYR A 155 -11.78 2.43 14.93
C TYR A 155 -11.20 1.50 16.02
N LEU A 156 -11.26 1.94 17.28
CA LEU A 156 -11.31 1.02 18.40
C LEU A 156 -12.60 0.20 18.25
N TYR A 157 -12.45 -1.13 18.22
CA TYR A 157 -13.55 -2.09 18.36
C TYR A 157 -14.40 -1.79 19.59
#